data_AF-A0A183ASV1-F1
#
_entry.id   AF-A0A183ASV1-F1
#
_cell.length_a   1.000
_cell.length_b   1.000
_cell.length_c   1.000
_cell.angle_alpha   90.00
_cell.angle_beta   90.00
_cell.angle_gamma   90.00
#
_symmetry.space_group_name_H-M   'P 1'
#
loop_
_entity.id
_entity.type
_entity.pdbx_description
1 polymer ?
#
loop_
_entity_poly.entity_id
_entity_poly.type
_entity_poly.pdbx_seq_one_letter_code
_entity_poly.pdbx_strand_id
1 'polypeptide(L)'
;MFIRGLIDVVCQVWYHSNCATRGRGCFNTRLVEQGGCCIWYNEPNLLGDIEEHLGITIDTVDSNLSIPADAFDGKVVYGQKLKHLAPTYKSHVDVLASSVKELNQLEKRAQQSFLRLKYAGEINA
;
A
#
# COMPACT_ATOMS: atom_id res chain seq x y z
N MET A 1 -10.24 21.39 9.33
CA MET A 1 -9.64 21.83 10.60
C MET A 1 -8.38 21.00 10.79
N PHE A 2 -7.24 21.67 10.85
CA PHE A 2 -5.91 21.06 10.73
C PHE A 2 -5.62 20.11 11.90
N ILE A 3 -5.32 18.86 11.58
CA ILE A 3 -4.76 17.87 12.50
C ILE A 3 -3.30 18.29 12.73
N ARG A 4 -3.07 19.08 13.78
CA ARG A 4 -1.72 19.31 14.29
C ARG A 4 -1.39 18.13 15.20
N GLY A 5 -0.32 17.42 14.85
CA GLY A 5 0.14 16.23 15.52
C GLY A 5 0.52 16.50 16.98
N LEU A 6 0.12 15.55 17.82
CA LEU A 6 0.72 15.14 19.08
C LEU A 6 -0.03 13.86 19.47
N ILE A 7 0.60 12.71 19.19
CA ILE A 7 0.07 11.35 19.42
C ILE A 7 -0.16 11.05 20.92
N ASP A 8 0.35 11.90 21.81
CA ASP A 8 0.20 11.78 23.27
C ASP A 8 -0.98 12.57 23.87
N VAL A 9 -1.82 13.17 23.02
CA VAL A 9 -3.02 13.89 23.45
C VAL A 9 -4.24 13.03 23.16
N VAL A 10 -5.26 13.04 24.03
CA VAL A 10 -6.59 12.51 23.69
C VAL A 10 -7.09 13.30 22.48
N CYS A 11 -6.84 12.77 21.28
CA CYS A 11 -7.22 13.41 20.05
C CYS A 11 -8.74 13.47 20.01
N GLN A 12 -9.27 14.68 20.08
CA GLN A 12 -10.69 14.96 19.97
C GLN A 12 -11.16 14.74 18.52
N VAL A 13 -11.25 13.48 18.11
CA VAL A 13 -11.78 13.05 16.81
C VAL A 13 -13.26 12.74 16.98
N TRP A 14 -14.09 13.42 16.19
CA TRP A 14 -15.55 13.31 16.24
C TRP A 14 -16.00 12.30 15.20
N TYR A 15 -16.73 11.27 15.62
CA TYR A 15 -17.32 10.31 14.69
C TYR A 15 -18.81 10.13 14.97
N HIS A 16 -19.61 10.11 13.89
CA HIS A 16 -21.04 9.89 13.97
C HIS A 16 -21.34 8.39 14.12
N SER A 17 -21.38 7.91 15.36
CA SER A 17 -21.59 6.51 15.69
C SER A 17 -23.06 6.08 15.58
N ASN A 18 -23.99 6.95 15.97
CA ASN A 18 -25.42 6.64 16.03
C ASN A 18 -26.21 7.13 14.80
N CYS A 19 -25.53 7.35 13.67
CA CYS A 19 -26.17 7.76 12.41
C CYS A 19 -26.18 6.59 11.42
N ALA A 20 -27.36 6.19 10.96
CA ALA A 20 -27.50 5.18 9.90
C ALA A 20 -26.71 5.55 8.62
N THR A 21 -26.57 6.85 8.32
CA THR A 21 -25.83 7.37 7.17
C THR A 21 -24.36 7.70 7.45
N ARG A 22 -23.82 7.29 8.61
CA ARG A 22 -22.47 7.64 9.09
C ARG A 22 -22.19 9.15 9.06
N GLY A 23 -23.19 9.94 9.43
CA GLY A 23 -23.08 11.40 9.58
C GLY A 23 -23.41 12.21 8.33
N ARG A 24 -23.77 11.58 7.21
CA ARG A 24 -24.19 12.33 6.01
C ARG A 24 -25.50 13.10 6.30
N GLY A 25 -25.41 14.43 6.34
CA GLY A 25 -26.53 15.33 6.63
C GLY A 25 -26.87 15.52 8.12
N CYS A 26 -26.05 15.00 9.03
CA CYS A 26 -26.26 15.15 10.47
C CYS A 26 -25.33 16.22 11.04
N PHE A 27 -25.88 17.15 11.82
CA PHE A 27 -25.15 18.26 12.45
C PHE A 27 -25.19 18.21 13.99
N ASN A 28 -25.76 17.15 14.56
CA ASN A 28 -25.83 16.97 16.01
C ASN A 28 -24.49 16.45 16.52
N THR A 29 -23.66 17.38 17.00
CA THR A 29 -22.31 17.06 17.46
C THR A 29 -22.27 16.60 18.92
N ARG A 30 -23.38 16.66 19.67
CA ARG A 30 -23.39 16.22 21.08
C ARG A 30 -22.91 14.78 21.23
N LEU A 31 -22.35 14.46 22.39
CA LEU A 31 -21.93 13.09 22.69
C LEU A 31 -23.12 12.14 22.78
N VAL A 32 -22.92 10.87 22.45
CA VAL A 32 -23.95 9.83 22.58
C VAL A 32 -24.49 9.75 24.02
N GLU A 33 -23.63 9.92 25.03
CA GLU A 33 -24.02 9.98 26.45
C GLU A 33 -25.00 11.12 26.77
N GLN A 34 -25.00 12.18 25.94
CA GLN A 34 -25.87 13.34 26.05
C GLN A 34 -27.02 13.32 25.04
N GLY A 35 -27.31 12.14 24.45
CA GLY A 35 -28.35 11.97 23.42
C GLY A 35 -27.97 12.54 22.05
N GLY A 36 -26.69 12.73 21.80
CA GLY A 36 -26.15 13.17 20.52
C GLY A 36 -25.69 12.03 19.60
N CYS A 37 -24.93 12.36 18.56
CA CYS A 37 -24.46 11.40 17.57
C CYS A 37 -22.95 11.14 17.61
N CYS A 38 -22.19 11.86 18.43
CA CYS A 38 -20.73 11.80 18.44
C CYS A 38 -20.16 10.95 19.57
N ILE A 39 -19.01 10.32 19.29
CA ILE A 39 -18.17 9.66 20.29
C ILE A 39 -16.75 10.23 20.21
N TRP A 40 -16.02 10.11 21.32
CA TRP A 40 -14.60 10.39 21.36
C TRP A 40 -13.81 9.12 21.07
N TYR A 41 -12.76 9.23 20.25
CA TYR A 41 -11.76 8.17 20.13
C TYR A 41 -10.61 8.44 21.09
N ASN A 42 -10.28 7.44 21.91
CA ASN A 42 -9.07 7.43 22.70
C ASN A 42 -7.99 6.70 21.90
N GLU A 43 -7.27 7.44 21.08
CA GLU A 43 -6.22 6.92 20.19
C GLU A 43 -5.14 6.11 20.95
N PRO A 44 -4.60 6.57 22.09
CA PRO A 44 -3.67 5.76 22.90
C PRO A 44 -4.22 4.37 23.30
N ASN A 45 -5.48 4.30 23.74
CA ASN A 45 -6.09 3.02 24.11
C ASN A 45 -6.27 2.11 22.90
N LEU A 46 -6.73 2.65 21.77
CA LEU A 46 -6.92 1.88 20.54
C LEU A 46 -5.59 1.36 20.02
N LEU A 47 -4.53 2.15 20.11
CA LEU A 47 -3.18 1.72 19.74
C LEU A 47 -2.75 0.53 20.61
N GLY A 48 -2.95 0.61 21.93
CA GLY A 48 -2.68 -0.50 22.85
C GLY A 48 -3.46 -1.78 22.51
N ASP A 49 -4.77 -1.67 22.23
CA ASP A 49 -5.60 -2.82 21.83
C ASP A 49 -5.09 -3.46 20.52
N ILE A 50 -4.63 -2.65 19.57
CA ILE A 50 -4.05 -3.11 18.31
C ILE A 50 -2.72 -3.83 18.55
N GLU A 51 -1.85 -3.26 19.38
CA GLU A 51 -0.56 -3.86 19.75
C GLU A 51 -0.74 -5.20 20.48
N GLU A 52 -1.71 -5.29 21.41
CA GLU A 52 -2.07 -6.55 22.07
C GLU A 52 -2.56 -7.60 21.07
N HIS A 53 -3.40 -7.20 20.12
CA HIS A 53 -3.92 -8.10 19.09
C HIS A 53 -2.83 -8.61 18.13
N LEU A 54 -1.87 -7.74 17.79
CA LEU A 54 -0.75 -8.09 16.91
C LEU A 54 0.38 -8.81 17.67
N GLY A 55 0.44 -8.69 19.00
CA GLY A 55 1.53 -9.18 19.83
C GLY A 55 2.86 -8.45 19.58
N ILE A 56 2.82 -7.25 18.99
CA ILE A 56 3.99 -6.46 18.59
C ILE A 56 3.73 -5.00 18.98
N THR A 57 4.76 -4.35 19.54
CA THR A 57 4.76 -2.90 19.78
C THR A 57 5.02 -2.16 18.47
N ILE A 58 4.21 -1.16 18.17
CA ILE A 58 4.32 -0.33 16.96
C ILE A 58 5.24 0.84 17.29
N ASP A 59 6.34 0.96 16.53
CA ASP A 59 7.29 2.04 16.74
C ASP A 59 6.67 3.40 16.40
N THR A 60 6.81 4.35 17.33
CA THR A 60 6.40 5.74 17.14
C THR A 60 7.56 6.57 16.60
N VAL A 61 7.25 7.53 15.73
CA VAL A 61 8.25 8.46 15.19
C VAL A 61 8.32 9.71 16.06
N ASP A 62 9.54 10.22 16.27
CA ASP A 62 9.76 11.50 16.93
C ASP A 62 9.13 12.67 16.13
N SER A 63 8.95 13.83 16.77
CA SER A 63 8.41 15.06 16.18
C SER A 63 9.16 15.52 14.93
N ASN A 64 10.43 15.14 14.80
CA ASN A 64 11.25 15.37 13.62
C ASN A 64 10.91 14.45 12.43
N LEU A 65 9.91 13.56 12.57
CA LEU A 65 9.50 12.53 11.60
C LEU A 65 10.68 11.72 11.05
N SER A 66 11.72 11.56 11.87
CA SER A 66 12.87 10.74 11.54
C SER A 66 12.45 9.29 11.68
N ILE A 67 12.20 8.63 10.56
CA ILE A 67 11.81 7.23 10.55
C ILE A 67 13.10 6.42 10.67
N PRO A 68 13.34 5.68 11.77
CA PRO A 68 14.49 4.81 11.87
C PRO A 68 14.47 3.86 10.66
N ALA A 69 15.65 3.67 10.06
CA ALA A 69 15.82 2.71 8.98
C ALA A 69 15.85 1.33 9.62
N ASP A 70 14.68 0.81 10.00
CA ASP A 70 14.59 -0.56 10.47
C ASP A 70 15.04 -1.46 9.33
N ALA A 71 16.12 -2.21 9.59
CA ALA A 71 16.56 -3.30 8.74
C ALA A 71 15.51 -4.41 8.87
N PHE A 72 14.34 -4.19 8.29
CA PHE A 72 13.23 -5.10 8.37
C PHE A 72 13.58 -6.37 7.60
N ASP A 73 13.46 -7.50 8.29
CA ASP A 73 13.81 -8.84 7.87
C ASP A 73 12.97 -9.30 6.67
N GLY A 74 13.37 -8.90 5.46
CA GLY A 74 12.92 -9.48 4.20
C GLY A 74 11.47 -9.22 3.78
N LYS A 75 10.69 -8.39 4.49
CA LYS A 75 9.32 -8.02 4.09
C LYS A 75 9.25 -6.60 3.53
N VAL A 76 9.07 -6.57 2.22
CA VAL A 76 8.74 -5.50 1.28
C VAL A 76 8.54 -4.08 1.86
N VAL A 77 9.44 -3.17 1.47
CA VAL A 77 9.31 -1.72 1.66
C VAL A 77 8.65 -1.10 0.43
N TYR A 78 7.57 -0.33 0.63
CA TYR A 78 6.91 0.43 -0.44
C TYR A 78 7.22 1.94 -0.35
N GLY A 79 7.29 2.62 -1.49
CA GLY A 79 7.31 4.09 -1.60
C GLY A 79 8.65 4.75 -2.00
N GLN A 80 8.67 6.09 -1.98
CA GLN A 80 9.78 6.97 -2.41
C GLN A 80 11.11 6.75 -1.67
N LYS A 81 11.11 5.96 -0.58
CA LYS A 81 12.29 5.56 0.20
C LYS A 81 13.28 4.67 -0.57
N LEU A 82 12.91 4.12 -1.74
CA LEU A 82 13.81 3.35 -2.60
C LEU A 82 14.87 4.18 -3.35
N LYS A 83 14.79 5.52 -3.36
CA LYS A 83 15.72 6.34 -4.18
C LYS A 83 17.13 6.49 -3.58
N HIS A 84 17.30 6.34 -2.27
CA HIS A 84 18.59 6.62 -1.60
C HIS A 84 19.26 5.38 -0.99
N LEU A 85 18.52 4.29 -0.80
CA LEU A 85 19.03 3.01 -0.30
C LEU A 85 18.56 1.92 -1.26
N ALA A 86 18.98 2.00 -2.52
CA ALA A 86 18.84 0.85 -3.39
C ALA A 86 19.85 -0.21 -2.91
N PRO A 87 19.46 -1.30 -2.22
CA PRO A 87 20.22 -2.53 -2.43
C PRO A 87 20.26 -2.73 -3.95
N THR A 88 21.30 -3.38 -4.46
CA THR A 88 21.36 -3.84 -5.85
C THR A 88 20.24 -4.86 -6.07
N TYR A 89 19.00 -4.38 -6.09
CA TYR A 89 17.82 -5.12 -6.46
C TYR A 89 18.00 -5.33 -7.94
N LYS A 90 18.61 -6.47 -8.28
CA LYS A 90 18.54 -7.02 -9.62
C LYS A 90 17.05 -7.14 -9.89
N SER A 91 16.54 -6.16 -10.61
CA SER A 91 15.11 -6.08 -10.85
C SER A 91 14.68 -7.40 -11.46
N HIS A 92 13.45 -7.83 -11.23
CA HIS A 92 12.92 -9.02 -11.90
C HIS A 92 13.15 -8.97 -13.43
N VAL A 93 13.40 -7.79 -14.00
CA VAL A 93 13.87 -7.61 -15.39
C VAL A 93 15.15 -8.39 -15.70
N ASP A 94 16.16 -8.40 -14.82
CA ASP A 94 17.40 -9.15 -15.02
C ASP A 94 17.17 -10.66 -14.99
N VAL A 95 16.30 -11.11 -14.09
CA VAL A 95 15.90 -12.52 -13.97
C VAL A 95 15.09 -12.95 -15.19
N LEU A 96 14.22 -12.08 -15.71
CA LEU A 96 13.35 -12.35 -16.84
C LEU A 96 14.04 -12.14 -18.20
N ALA A 97 15.20 -11.48 -18.25
CA ALA A 97 15.89 -11.13 -19.49
C ALA A 97 16.21 -12.35 -20.38
N SER A 98 16.65 -13.45 -19.78
CA SER A 98 16.94 -14.71 -20.50
C SER A 98 15.65 -15.32 -21.07
N SER A 99 14.61 -15.45 -20.26
CA SER A 99 13.32 -15.99 -20.68
C SER A 99 12.67 -15.14 -21.78
N VAL A 100 12.73 -13.81 -21.68
CA VAL A 100 12.23 -12.90 -22.72
C VAL A 100 13.00 -13.06 -24.02
N LYS A 101 14.32 -13.27 -23.96
CA LYS A 101 15.15 -13.52 -25.14
C LYS A 101 14.77 -14.83 -25.84
N GLU A 102 14.50 -15.89 -25.08
CA GLU A 102 14.06 -17.19 -25.62
C GLU A 102 12.67 -17.08 -26.27
N LEU A 103 11.72 -16.41 -25.60
CA LEU A 103 10.37 -16.18 -26.13
C LEU A 103 10.42 -15.41 -27.46
N ASN A 104 11.25 -14.37 -27.56
CA ASN A 104 11.43 -13.62 -28.81
C ASN A 104 11.97 -14.49 -29.95
N GLN A 105 12.87 -15.44 -29.67
CA GLN A 105 13.36 -16.38 -30.68
C GLN A 105 12.27 -17.35 -31.14
N LEU A 106 11.48 -17.87 -30.20
CA LEU A 106 10.36 -18.77 -30.51
C LEU A 106 9.29 -18.05 -31.34
N GLU A 107 8.97 -16.81 -30.98
CA GLU A 107 8.03 -15.96 -31.72
C GLU A 107 8.49 -15.74 -33.17
N LYS A 108 9.75 -15.32 -33.37
CA LYS A 108 10.31 -15.13 -34.71
C LYS A 108 10.25 -16.39 -35.56
N ARG A 109 10.56 -17.56 -34.98
CA ARG A 109 10.49 -18.85 -35.69
C ARG A 109 9.04 -19.19 -36.08
N ALA A 110 8.09 -19.00 -35.17
CA ALA A 110 6.68 -19.25 -35.42
C ALA A 110 6.16 -18.33 -36.54
N GLN A 111 6.46 -17.04 -36.48
CA GLN A 111 6.08 -16.05 -37.50
C GLN A 111 6.72 -16.38 -38.86
N GLN A 112 8.01 -16.72 -38.90
CA GLN A 112 8.69 -17.14 -40.13
C GLN A 112 8.10 -18.42 -40.71
N SER A 113 7.77 -19.41 -39.86
CA SER A 113 7.13 -20.64 -40.29
C SER A 113 5.77 -20.37 -40.93
N PHE A 114 4.96 -19.51 -40.30
CA PHE A 114 3.66 -19.11 -40.85
C PHE A 114 3.79 -18.40 -42.20
N LEU A 115 4.69 -17.40 -42.29
CA LEU A 115 4.92 -16.67 -43.54
C LEU A 115 5.44 -17.61 -44.65
N ARG A 116 6.35 -18.52 -44.32
CA ARG A 116 6.80 -19.55 -45.27
C ARG A 116 5.64 -20.42 -45.72
N LEU A 117 4.81 -20.95 -44.82
CA LEU A 117 3.68 -21.79 -45.22
C LEU A 117 2.67 -21.03 -46.08
N LYS A 118 2.38 -19.77 -45.73
CA LYS A 118 1.42 -18.92 -46.45
C LYS A 118 1.93 -18.56 -47.85
N TYR A 119 3.18 -18.12 -47.97
CA TYR A 119 3.73 -17.61 -49.22
C TYR A 119 4.50 -18.65 -50.03
N ALA A 120 5.04 -19.72 -49.44
CA ALA A 120 5.68 -20.81 -50.20
C ALA A 120 4.69 -21.62 -51.05
N GLY A 121 3.40 -21.60 -50.70
CA GLY A 121 2.33 -22.11 -51.56
C GLY A 121 2.02 -21.22 -52.76
N GLU A 122 2.32 -19.91 -52.68
CA GLU A 122 2.05 -18.94 -53.76
C GLU A 122 3.19 -18.84 -54.79
N ILE A 123 4.43 -19.22 -54.45
CA ILE A 123 5.59 -19.21 -55.37
C ILE A 123 5.71 -20.48 -56.24
N ASN A 124 4.94 -21.52 -55.95
CA ASN A 124 4.95 -22.80 -56.67
C ASN A 124 3.65 -23.06 -57.45
N ALA A 125 2.81 -22.03 -57.65
CA ALA A 125 1.57 -22.07 -58.42
C ALA A 125 1.71 -21.27 -59.71
#